data_AF-A0A0V0U6D4-F1
#
_entry.id   AF-A0A0V0U6D4-F1
#
_cell.length_a   1.000
_cell.length_b   1.000
_cell.length_c   1.000
_cell.angle_alpha   90.00
_cell.angle_beta   90.00
_cell.angle_gamma   90.00
#
_symmetry.space_group_name_H-M   'P 1'
#
loop_
_entity.id
_entity.type
_entity.pdbx_description
1 polymer ?
#
loop_
_entity_poly.entity_id
_entity_poly.type
_entity_poly.pdbx_seq_one_letter_code
_entity_poly.pdbx_strand_id
1 'polypeptide(L)'
;MGNCISRNSLFHSWKQEESRRKDLPILEYAELSSTVGAEDLAANDLNNNCIPKLVITKPTPLSELSNNAQSFLNSINVMSGPKFELPIENIGNYAYNQIMKQPRHKEAIVIFGTSRTTYRTLLKMIMHIADVVKNFYNENTDVHILLLSSNCCEIVAVILACHLCNIAVAVVKPSLADALIEDIQHLNVVALFCTDENTSVGKRLKKQLCLKDAYLIRSDEILRISDTDEEIKKISMKKKRSAFQNTKLLEQFSALNDPDRIALTLWTLGRSGKQKKVSISFFNLASSLAVIKKTIKLKESCRVLDLLPLHHPFGITLCLYNVLTSGCCMLMLYQLTPKVLLECIENEKVTFCFAVPPVIKFLATTCITNHNLSSLQQIFTVAAAINCSHVSMLQNRFPNLHLHNGYGLCETTSITHIAALSKNNNTCLIGSLMPNTECKIVNPVTGYAQCSNRIGEIAVRGPTIILSTTNNPTEMTYVDAHGWLHTGDFGFYDKEECFYVLGKMKSRTDEEYLQKIIHAGIDKIMYQKEAFSNENISTDVEITLDYPTSETDSSTSEENLI
;
A
#
# COMPACT_ATOMS: atom_id res chain seq x y z
N MET A 1 19.12 -19.30 2.91
CA MET A 1 19.82 -17.99 2.94
C MET A 1 19.98 -17.54 1.50
N GLY A 2 19.03 -16.77 0.98
CA GLY A 2 19.18 -16.12 -0.33
C GLY A 2 19.95 -14.82 -0.16
N ASN A 3 20.89 -14.52 -1.05
CA ASN A 3 21.63 -13.26 -1.03
C ASN A 3 20.64 -12.09 -1.18
N CYS A 4 20.36 -11.37 -0.10
CA CYS A 4 19.65 -10.10 -0.16
C CYS A 4 20.53 -9.09 -0.90
N ILE A 5 20.14 -8.72 -2.11
CA ILE A 5 20.75 -7.64 -2.87
C ILE A 5 20.45 -6.33 -2.13
N SER A 6 21.47 -5.63 -1.64
CA SER A 6 21.28 -4.37 -0.91
C SER A 6 20.76 -3.28 -1.85
N ARG A 7 19.86 -2.40 -1.36
CA ARG A 7 19.25 -1.35 -2.18
C ARG A 7 20.29 -0.38 -2.74
N ASN A 8 21.43 -0.19 -2.06
CA ASN A 8 22.58 0.57 -2.57
C ASN A 8 23.10 0.03 -3.91
N SER A 9 23.10 -1.27 -4.13
CA SER A 9 23.51 -1.87 -5.42
C SER A 9 22.47 -1.64 -6.52
N LEU A 10 21.17 -1.69 -6.20
CA LEU A 10 20.07 -1.38 -7.12
C LEU A 10 19.97 0.13 -7.42
N PHE A 11 20.26 0.99 -6.45
CA PHE A 11 20.29 2.46 -6.59
C PHE A 11 21.53 2.93 -7.37
N HIS A 12 22.68 2.27 -7.19
CA HIS A 12 23.85 2.51 -8.03
C HIS A 12 23.61 2.04 -9.48
N SER A 13 22.96 0.89 -9.67
CA SER A 13 22.49 0.45 -10.98
C SER A 13 21.52 1.47 -11.60
N TRP A 14 20.58 2.00 -10.81
CA TRP A 14 19.63 3.03 -11.23
C TRP A 14 20.31 4.33 -11.70
N LYS A 15 21.29 4.84 -10.95
CA LYS A 15 22.10 6.01 -11.38
C LYS A 15 22.99 5.71 -12.60
N GLN A 16 23.53 4.50 -12.72
CA GLN A 16 24.38 4.10 -13.86
C GLN A 16 23.56 3.92 -15.14
N GLU A 17 22.37 3.33 -15.06
CA GLU A 17 21.45 3.19 -16.19
C GLU A 17 20.91 4.56 -16.64
N GLU A 18 20.75 5.51 -15.71
CA GLU A 18 20.41 6.92 -15.99
C GLU A 18 21.55 7.71 -16.63
N SER A 19 22.82 7.51 -16.22
CA SER A 19 23.99 8.09 -16.90
C SER A 19 24.07 7.60 -18.35
N ARG A 20 23.88 6.29 -18.57
CA ARG A 20 23.84 5.71 -19.93
C ARG A 20 22.71 6.27 -20.80
N ARG A 21 21.59 6.73 -20.22
CA ARG A 21 20.51 7.40 -20.95
C ARG A 21 20.82 8.86 -21.29
N LYS A 22 21.62 9.56 -20.47
CA LYS A 22 22.07 10.94 -20.73
C LYS A 22 23.26 11.03 -21.68
N ASP A 23 24.07 9.97 -21.75
CA ASP A 23 25.30 9.92 -22.57
C ASP A 23 25.08 9.32 -23.98
N LEU A 24 23.83 9.13 -24.42
CA LEU A 24 23.54 8.82 -25.82
C LEU A 24 23.68 10.11 -26.65
N PRO A 25 24.64 10.20 -27.58
CA PRO A 25 24.76 11.37 -28.43
C PRO A 25 23.50 11.49 -29.29
N ILE A 26 22.94 12.69 -29.35
CA ILE A 26 22.04 13.09 -30.45
C ILE A 26 22.89 13.02 -31.71
N LEU A 27 22.82 11.91 -32.44
CA LEU A 27 23.47 11.78 -33.74
C LEU A 27 22.67 12.62 -34.74
N GLU A 28 23.17 13.82 -35.00
CA GLU A 28 22.83 14.61 -36.18
C GLU A 28 23.15 13.80 -37.44
N TYR A 29 22.20 13.80 -38.37
CA TYR A 29 22.39 13.34 -39.74
C TYR A 29 23.46 14.21 -40.42
N ALA A 30 24.63 13.64 -40.72
CA ALA A 30 25.49 14.12 -41.80
C ALA A 30 26.44 13.01 -42.29
N GLU A 31 26.48 12.91 -43.61
CA GLU A 31 27.31 12.10 -44.51
C GLU A 31 28.70 11.73 -43.97
N LEU A 32 29.09 10.45 -44.13
CA LEU A 32 30.46 10.09 -44.46
C LEU A 32 30.51 8.74 -45.18
N SER A 33 31.28 8.78 -46.25
CA SER A 33 31.41 7.86 -47.38
C SER A 33 32.33 6.67 -47.10
N SER A 34 31.93 5.52 -47.67
CA SER A 34 32.72 4.58 -48.48
C SER A 34 34.04 3.94 -47.98
N THR A 35 34.21 2.68 -48.43
CA THR A 35 35.39 1.78 -48.44
C THR A 35 35.50 0.92 -47.17
N VAL A 36 35.50 -0.41 -47.17
CA VAL A 36 35.95 -1.49 -48.09
C VAL A 36 35.12 -2.74 -47.74
N GLY A 37 34.72 -3.69 -48.59
CA GLY A 37 35.02 -3.97 -49.98
C GLY A 37 34.00 -4.99 -50.53
N ALA A 38 33.86 -4.96 -51.85
CA ALA A 38 32.99 -5.80 -52.66
C ALA A 38 33.70 -7.08 -53.10
N GLU A 39 32.93 -8.16 -53.23
CA GLU A 39 33.08 -9.39 -54.04
C GLU A 39 31.94 -10.29 -53.53
N ASP A 40 30.84 -10.63 -54.22
CA ASP A 40 30.57 -10.91 -55.63
C ASP A 40 29.17 -10.40 -56.02
N LEU A 41 29.07 -9.69 -57.15
CA LEU A 41 27.82 -9.46 -57.87
C LEU A 41 28.03 -9.85 -59.33
N ALA A 42 27.66 -11.09 -59.68
CA ALA A 42 27.43 -11.49 -61.05
C ALA A 42 25.93 -11.34 -61.36
N ALA A 43 25.64 -10.30 -62.14
CA ALA A 43 24.52 -10.08 -63.06
C ALA A 43 23.38 -11.13 -63.10
N ASN A 44 22.15 -10.71 -62.78
CA ASN A 44 21.06 -10.52 -63.76
C ASN A 44 19.72 -10.18 -63.06
N ASP A 45 18.85 -9.50 -63.82
CA ASP A 45 17.43 -9.19 -63.55
C ASP A 45 17.10 -7.91 -62.76
N LEU A 46 17.35 -6.78 -63.43
CA LEU A 46 16.49 -5.60 -63.39
C LEU A 46 15.16 -5.91 -64.11
N ASN A 47 14.18 -6.47 -63.40
CA ASN A 47 12.73 -6.33 -63.67
C ASN A 47 11.89 -7.19 -62.72
N ASN A 48 11.77 -6.78 -61.45
CA ASN A 48 10.62 -7.18 -60.63
C ASN A 48 10.38 -6.16 -59.52
N ASN A 49 9.26 -5.45 -59.62
CA ASN A 49 8.66 -4.68 -58.52
C ASN A 49 8.17 -5.65 -57.43
N CYS A 50 9.09 -6.26 -56.69
CA CYS A 50 8.77 -6.97 -55.46
C CYS A 50 9.22 -6.11 -54.28
N ILE A 51 8.24 -5.58 -53.55
CA ILE A 51 8.40 -5.13 -52.16
C ILE A 51 9.25 -6.21 -51.44
N PRO A 52 10.33 -5.87 -50.72
CA PRO A 52 11.11 -6.87 -50.02
C PRO A 52 10.16 -7.63 -49.09
N LYS A 53 10.05 -8.95 -49.31
CA LYS A 53 9.36 -9.85 -48.38
C LYS A 53 9.99 -9.60 -47.02
N LEU A 54 9.24 -8.98 -46.11
CA LEU A 54 9.53 -9.00 -44.69
C LEU A 54 9.55 -10.48 -44.28
N VAL A 55 10.74 -11.06 -44.25
CA VAL A 55 10.94 -12.37 -43.63
C VAL A 55 10.71 -12.13 -42.15
N ILE A 56 9.53 -12.50 -41.67
CA ILE A 56 9.26 -12.61 -40.24
C ILE A 56 10.13 -13.77 -39.75
N THR A 57 11.37 -13.46 -39.36
CA THR A 57 12.19 -14.40 -38.61
C THR A 57 11.50 -14.66 -37.28
N LYS A 58 11.54 -15.90 -36.81
CA LYS A 58 11.04 -16.27 -35.48
C LYS A 58 11.60 -15.27 -34.45
N PRO A 59 10.78 -14.78 -33.50
CA PRO A 59 11.26 -13.84 -32.49
C PRO A 59 12.45 -14.43 -31.74
N THR A 60 13.58 -13.72 -31.74
CA THR A 60 14.77 -14.10 -30.96
C THR A 60 14.39 -14.06 -29.48
N PRO A 61 14.50 -15.18 -28.75
CA PRO A 61 14.26 -15.20 -27.31
C PRO A 61 15.12 -14.16 -26.60
N LEU A 62 14.59 -13.51 -25.56
CA LEU A 62 15.32 -12.50 -24.79
C LEU A 62 16.69 -13.02 -24.34
N SER A 63 16.78 -14.30 -23.96
CA SER A 63 18.01 -14.99 -23.54
C SER A 63 19.14 -15.00 -24.58
N GLU A 64 18.83 -14.81 -25.86
CA GLU A 64 19.79 -14.80 -26.96
C GLU A 64 20.22 -13.37 -27.36
N LEU A 65 19.61 -12.34 -26.76
CA LEU A 65 19.97 -10.94 -26.98
C LEU A 65 21.14 -10.52 -26.09
N SER A 66 21.92 -9.54 -26.55
CA SER A 66 22.94 -8.90 -25.70
C SER A 66 22.30 -8.18 -24.50
N ASN A 67 23.00 -8.11 -23.37
CA ASN A 67 22.51 -7.43 -22.16
C ASN A 67 22.04 -5.97 -22.42
N ASN A 68 22.67 -5.26 -23.35
CA ASN A 68 22.27 -3.90 -23.73
C ASN A 68 20.97 -3.88 -24.54
N ALA A 69 20.77 -4.83 -25.46
CA ALA A 69 19.52 -4.97 -26.20
C ALA A 69 18.37 -5.43 -25.29
N GLN A 70 18.64 -6.32 -24.34
CA GLN A 70 17.67 -6.71 -23.30
C GLN A 70 17.28 -5.52 -22.43
N SER A 71 18.24 -4.75 -21.90
CA SER A 71 17.97 -3.55 -21.09
C SER A 71 17.18 -2.50 -21.88
N PHE A 72 17.55 -2.25 -23.14
CA PHE A 72 16.81 -1.34 -24.02
C PHE A 72 15.37 -1.81 -24.25
N LEU A 73 15.14 -3.04 -24.68
CA LEU A 73 13.80 -3.58 -24.91
C LEU A 73 12.97 -3.63 -23.63
N ASN A 74 13.59 -3.97 -22.49
CA ASN A 74 12.95 -3.94 -21.18
C ASN A 74 12.59 -2.51 -20.69
N SER A 75 13.18 -1.48 -21.31
CA SER A 75 12.88 -0.07 -21.03
C SER A 75 11.80 0.54 -21.94
N ILE A 76 11.45 -0.13 -23.04
CA ILE A 76 10.35 0.29 -23.91
C ILE A 76 9.02 0.02 -23.19
N ASN A 77 8.04 0.91 -23.36
CA ASN A 77 6.74 0.82 -22.69
C ASN A 77 6.88 0.74 -21.16
N VAL A 78 7.72 1.62 -20.59
CA VAL A 78 7.78 1.91 -19.16
C VAL A 78 7.29 3.33 -18.93
N MET A 79 6.20 3.49 -18.18
CA MET A 79 5.62 4.76 -17.81
C MET A 79 6.19 5.18 -16.46
N SER A 80 6.38 6.47 -16.28
CA SER A 80 6.97 7.03 -15.06
C SER A 80 6.09 8.15 -14.52
N GLY A 81 5.74 8.05 -13.24
CA GLY A 81 5.17 9.17 -12.51
C GLY A 81 6.17 10.32 -12.37
N PRO A 82 5.70 11.52 -12.01
CA PRO A 82 6.57 12.68 -11.83
C PRO A 82 7.64 12.40 -10.77
N LYS A 83 8.89 12.77 -11.05
CA LYS A 83 10.01 12.57 -10.12
C LYS A 83 10.21 13.78 -9.22
N PHE A 84 10.48 13.55 -7.95
CA PHE A 84 10.99 14.56 -7.02
C PHE A 84 11.98 13.94 -6.02
N GLU A 85 12.73 14.80 -5.34
CA GLU A 85 13.69 14.36 -4.32
C GLU A 85 12.94 13.86 -3.07
N LEU A 86 13.29 12.64 -2.64
CA LEU A 86 12.69 12.04 -1.45
C LEU A 86 13.44 12.50 -0.20
N PRO A 87 12.72 12.74 0.91
CA PRO A 87 13.38 13.10 2.16
C PRO A 87 14.17 11.91 2.72
N ILE A 88 15.38 12.17 3.21
CA ILE A 88 16.28 11.18 3.86
C ILE A 88 16.03 11.13 5.38
N GLU A 89 14.99 11.80 5.86
CA GLU A 89 14.72 11.92 7.29
C GLU A 89 14.05 10.68 7.87
N ASN A 90 14.29 10.42 9.16
CA ASN A 90 13.52 9.44 9.90
C ASN A 90 12.03 9.84 9.96
N ILE A 91 11.14 8.93 9.56
CA ILE A 91 9.69 9.22 9.53
C ILE A 91 9.09 9.50 10.92
N GLY A 92 9.61 8.86 11.97
CA GLY A 92 9.22 9.13 13.35
C GLY A 92 9.58 10.55 13.79
N ASN A 93 10.82 10.99 13.49
CA ASN A 93 11.27 12.35 13.73
C ASN A 93 10.47 13.37 12.91
N TYR A 94 10.25 13.12 11.62
CA TYR A 94 9.39 13.95 10.78
C TYR A 94 7.99 14.10 11.40
N ALA A 95 7.36 12.98 11.72
CA ALA A 95 6.00 12.99 12.26
C ALA A 95 5.95 13.72 13.60
N TYR A 96 6.89 13.45 14.50
CA TYR A 96 7.01 14.17 15.77
C TYR A 96 7.13 15.69 15.56
N ASN A 97 7.99 16.13 14.65
CA ASN A 97 8.20 17.54 14.34
C ASN A 97 6.94 18.20 13.74
N GLN A 98 6.21 17.50 12.87
CA GLN A 98 4.95 18.02 12.32
C GLN A 98 3.85 18.11 13.37
N ILE A 99 3.74 17.11 14.24
CA ILE A 99 2.79 17.08 15.37
C ILE A 99 3.13 18.17 16.39
N MET A 100 4.40 18.41 16.67
CA MET A 100 4.89 19.47 17.57
C MET A 100 4.52 20.88 17.11
N LYS A 101 4.44 21.11 15.79
CA LYS A 101 4.03 22.40 15.20
C LYS A 101 2.55 22.71 15.39
N GLN A 102 1.72 21.71 15.72
CA GLN A 102 0.27 21.88 15.77
C GLN A 102 -0.19 22.62 17.03
N PRO A 103 -1.29 23.38 16.97
CA PRO A 103 -1.86 24.01 18.15
C PRO A 103 -2.21 22.98 19.22
N ARG A 104 -1.63 23.12 20.41
CA ARG A 104 -1.73 22.14 21.50
C ARG A 104 -3.16 21.76 21.92
N HIS A 105 -4.13 22.66 21.75
CA HIS A 105 -5.52 22.44 22.12
C HIS A 105 -6.36 21.83 20.99
N LYS A 106 -5.82 21.77 19.77
CA LYS A 106 -6.50 21.21 18.61
C LYS A 106 -6.66 19.70 18.77
N GLU A 107 -7.81 19.18 18.35
CA GLU A 107 -8.07 17.74 18.27
C GLU A 107 -7.13 17.09 17.23
N ALA A 108 -6.45 16.04 17.65
CA ALA A 108 -5.62 15.21 16.77
C ALA A 108 -6.38 13.95 16.37
N ILE A 109 -6.99 13.27 17.35
CA ILE A 109 -7.70 12.01 17.17
C ILE A 109 -9.03 12.06 17.92
N VAL A 110 -10.11 11.68 17.26
CA VAL A 110 -11.44 11.54 17.85
C VAL A 110 -11.96 10.13 17.57
N ILE A 111 -12.24 9.37 18.62
CA ILE A 111 -13.04 8.13 18.51
C ILE A 111 -14.49 8.54 18.72
N PHE A 112 -15.29 8.51 17.65
CA PHE A 112 -16.64 9.06 17.67
C PHE A 112 -17.50 8.41 18.76
N GLY A 113 -18.10 9.23 19.62
CA GLY A 113 -18.91 8.79 20.76
C GLY A 113 -18.11 8.26 21.97
N THR A 114 -16.78 8.19 21.89
CA THR A 114 -15.95 7.56 22.93
C THR A 114 -14.94 8.51 23.54
N SER A 115 -14.02 9.08 22.75
CA SER A 115 -12.91 9.86 23.29
C SER A 115 -12.39 10.92 22.31
N ARG A 116 -11.79 11.97 22.87
CA ARG A 116 -11.18 13.08 22.13
C ARG A 116 -9.78 13.33 22.65
N THR A 117 -8.79 13.19 21.76
CA THR A 117 -7.38 13.40 22.07
C THR A 117 -6.86 14.61 21.32
N THR A 118 -6.36 15.60 22.07
CA THR A 118 -5.68 16.77 21.50
C THR A 118 -4.26 16.45 21.07
N TYR A 119 -3.68 17.26 20.19
CA TYR A 119 -2.27 17.19 19.83
C TYR A 119 -1.34 17.25 21.07
N ARG A 120 -1.70 18.02 22.11
CA ARG A 120 -0.95 18.03 23.38
C ARG A 120 -0.96 16.67 24.07
N THR A 121 -2.13 16.04 24.15
CA THR A 121 -2.27 14.74 24.81
C THR A 121 -1.54 13.66 24.01
N LEU A 122 -1.71 13.64 22.69
CA LEU A 122 -1.01 12.71 21.81
C LEU A 122 0.52 12.84 21.94
N LEU A 123 1.06 14.06 21.92
CA LEU A 123 2.50 14.29 22.11
C LEU A 123 3.00 13.77 23.47
N LYS A 124 2.23 13.97 24.54
CA LYS A 124 2.58 13.42 25.85
C LYS A 124 2.64 11.89 25.82
N MET A 125 1.64 11.25 25.21
CA MET A 125 1.61 9.79 25.07
C MET A 125 2.84 9.29 24.30
N ILE A 126 3.11 9.87 23.11
CA ILE A 126 4.27 9.51 22.29
C ILE A 126 5.57 9.61 23.10
N MET A 127 5.78 10.69 23.85
CA MET A 127 6.99 10.90 24.62
C MET A 127 7.14 9.94 25.80
N HIS A 128 6.05 9.66 26.51
CA HIS A 128 6.07 8.69 27.59
C HIS A 128 6.30 7.26 27.11
N ILE A 129 5.72 6.89 25.97
CA ILE A 129 5.96 5.57 25.36
C ILE A 129 7.40 5.49 24.83
N ALA A 130 7.90 6.54 24.19
CA ALA A 130 9.29 6.62 23.70
C ALA A 130 10.30 6.40 24.83
N ASP A 131 10.05 6.96 26.03
CA ASP A 131 10.87 6.71 27.22
C ASP A 131 10.91 5.25 27.66
N VAL A 132 9.86 4.48 27.39
CA VAL A 132 9.81 3.04 27.65
C VAL A 132 10.51 2.28 26.53
N VAL A 133 10.10 2.50 25.28
CA VAL A 133 10.52 1.66 24.16
C VAL A 133 11.97 1.89 23.76
N LYS A 134 12.55 3.06 24.00
CA LYS A 134 13.98 3.33 23.72
C LYS A 134 14.94 2.35 24.40
N ASN A 135 14.54 1.76 25.53
CA ASN A 135 15.37 0.78 26.24
C ASN A 135 15.48 -0.56 25.49
N PHE A 136 14.60 -0.79 24.52
CA PHE A 136 14.64 -1.97 23.66
C PHE A 136 15.42 -1.73 22.36
N TYR A 137 15.78 -0.48 22.05
CA TYR A 137 16.52 -0.17 20.83
C TYR A 137 17.89 -0.88 20.84
N ASN A 138 18.22 -1.48 19.71
CA ASN A 138 19.53 -2.04 19.44
C ASN A 138 19.97 -1.59 18.05
N GLU A 139 21.18 -1.06 17.93
CA GLU A 139 21.71 -0.61 16.65
C GLU A 139 22.12 -1.77 15.74
N ASN A 140 22.53 -2.90 16.33
CA ASN A 140 23.09 -4.04 15.61
C ASN A 140 22.05 -5.10 15.22
N THR A 141 20.83 -5.03 15.76
CA THR A 141 19.80 -6.03 15.52
C THR A 141 18.43 -5.41 15.33
N ASP A 142 17.67 -5.92 14.36
CA ASP A 142 16.27 -5.56 14.19
C ASP A 142 15.43 -6.14 15.32
N VAL A 143 14.85 -5.24 16.12
CA VAL A 143 13.95 -5.56 17.22
C VAL A 143 12.54 -5.15 16.83
N HIS A 144 11.56 -5.96 17.21
CA HIS A 144 10.15 -5.72 16.94
C HIS A 144 9.38 -5.51 18.24
N ILE A 145 8.52 -4.49 18.26
CA ILE A 145 7.45 -4.36 19.25
C ILE A 145 6.18 -4.93 18.63
N LEU A 146 5.57 -5.91 19.29
CA LEU A 146 4.34 -6.54 18.85
C LEU A 146 3.13 -5.77 19.38
N LEU A 147 2.24 -5.35 18.49
CA LEU A 147 1.01 -4.63 18.82
C LEU A 147 -0.20 -5.50 18.51
N LEU A 148 -1.05 -5.68 19.53
CA LEU A 148 -2.41 -6.17 19.32
C LEU A 148 -3.31 -4.97 19.07
N SER A 149 -3.65 -4.78 17.80
CA SER A 149 -4.27 -3.55 17.33
C SER A 149 -5.78 -3.67 17.21
N SER A 150 -6.48 -2.87 17.99
CA SER A 150 -7.76 -2.28 17.58
C SER A 150 -7.52 -0.82 17.17
N ASN A 151 -8.38 -0.24 16.33
CA ASN A 151 -8.25 1.16 15.93
C ASN A 151 -8.50 2.08 17.14
N CYS A 152 -7.43 2.57 17.77
CA CYS A 152 -7.53 3.49 18.90
C CYS A 152 -6.33 4.45 18.96
N CYS A 153 -6.45 5.48 19.79
CA CYS A 153 -5.44 6.51 19.94
C CYS A 153 -4.13 5.98 20.54
N GLU A 154 -4.22 5.01 21.45
CA GLU A 154 -3.09 4.42 22.16
C GLU A 154 -2.17 3.69 21.19
N ILE A 155 -2.71 2.87 20.30
CA ILE A 155 -1.94 2.14 19.29
C ILE A 155 -1.24 3.10 18.34
N VAL A 156 -1.91 4.17 17.92
CA VAL A 156 -1.29 5.23 17.11
C VAL A 156 -0.08 5.85 17.83
N ALA A 157 -0.22 6.14 19.12
CA ALA A 157 0.86 6.71 19.92
C ALA A 157 2.05 5.73 20.06
N VAL A 158 1.80 4.42 20.20
CA VAL A 158 2.88 3.41 20.24
C VAL A 158 3.61 3.32 18.92
N ILE A 159 2.91 3.27 17.78
CA ILE A 159 3.53 3.24 16.45
C ILE A 159 4.46 4.46 16.26
N LEU A 160 3.95 5.66 16.56
CA LEU A 160 4.72 6.90 16.44
C LEU A 160 5.94 6.91 17.37
N ALA A 161 5.80 6.43 18.61
CA ALA A 161 6.89 6.37 19.57
C ALA A 161 7.98 5.36 19.18
N CYS A 162 7.60 4.17 18.71
CA CYS A 162 8.53 3.16 18.22
C CYS A 162 9.33 3.68 17.01
N HIS A 163 8.65 4.28 16.03
CA HIS A 163 9.32 4.84 14.86
C HIS A 163 10.20 6.05 15.19
N LEU A 164 9.84 6.85 16.20
CA LEU A 164 10.70 7.92 16.73
C LEU A 164 11.99 7.38 17.37
N CYS A 165 11.97 6.14 17.86
CA CYS A 165 13.13 5.45 18.42
C CYS A 165 13.79 4.46 17.44
N ASN A 166 13.49 4.51 16.14
CA ASN A 166 14.01 3.57 15.13
C ASN A 166 13.71 2.08 15.43
N ILE A 167 12.57 1.80 16.05
CA ILE A 167 12.15 0.43 16.42
C ILE A 167 11.04 -0.04 15.49
N ALA A 168 11.17 -1.26 14.99
CA ALA A 168 10.17 -1.89 14.13
C ALA A 168 8.91 -2.25 14.93
N VAL A 169 7.76 -2.21 14.26
CA VAL A 169 6.47 -2.54 14.85
C VAL A 169 5.82 -3.67 14.05
N ALA A 170 5.49 -4.77 14.73
CA ALA A 170 4.68 -5.84 14.17
C ALA A 170 3.22 -5.62 14.61
N VAL A 171 2.31 -5.34 13.67
CA VAL A 171 0.90 -5.06 14.01
C VAL A 171 0.04 -6.26 13.66
N VAL A 172 -0.64 -6.80 14.67
CA VAL A 172 -1.45 -8.02 14.56
C VAL A 172 -2.90 -7.71 14.92
N LYS A 173 -3.82 -8.15 14.07
CA LYS A 173 -5.24 -8.16 14.38
C LYS A 173 -5.50 -9.21 15.49
N PRO A 174 -6.16 -8.86 16.60
CA PRO A 174 -6.37 -9.79 17.72
C PRO A 174 -6.99 -11.13 17.32
N SER A 175 -7.94 -11.12 16.38
CA SER A 175 -8.61 -12.34 15.89
C SER A 175 -7.70 -13.28 15.08
N LEU A 176 -6.54 -12.81 14.61
CA LEU A 176 -5.58 -13.60 13.85
C LEU A 176 -4.35 -13.98 14.69
N ALA A 177 -4.26 -13.51 15.93
CA ALA A 177 -3.06 -13.63 16.74
C ALA A 177 -2.58 -15.07 16.90
N ASP A 178 -3.50 -16.00 17.19
CA ASP A 178 -3.14 -17.41 17.42
C ASP A 178 -2.66 -18.09 16.12
N ALA A 179 -3.24 -17.74 14.97
CA ALA A 179 -2.86 -18.29 13.68
C ALA A 179 -1.48 -17.80 13.20
N LEU A 180 -0.94 -16.74 13.82
CA LEU A 180 0.31 -16.10 13.43
C LEU A 180 1.46 -16.39 14.39
N ILE A 181 1.27 -17.22 15.41
CA ILE A 181 2.30 -17.47 16.45
C ILE A 181 3.61 -17.95 15.82
N GLU A 182 3.57 -18.93 14.93
CA GLU A 182 4.77 -19.48 14.29
C GLU A 182 5.53 -18.39 13.50
N ASP A 183 4.81 -17.60 12.70
CA ASP A 183 5.38 -16.48 11.96
C ASP A 183 6.01 -15.42 12.88
N ILE A 184 5.36 -15.13 14.01
CA ILE A 184 5.81 -14.15 15.00
C ILE A 184 7.05 -14.67 15.74
N GLN A 185 7.17 -15.97 16.00
CA GLN A 185 8.37 -16.57 16.62
C GLN A 185 9.63 -16.39 15.76
N HIS A 186 9.48 -16.24 14.44
CA HIS A 186 10.58 -15.91 13.54
C HIS A 186 10.99 -14.43 13.56
N LEU A 187 10.26 -13.59 14.30
CA LEU A 187 10.62 -12.19 14.53
C LEU A 187 11.33 -12.06 15.88
N ASN A 188 12.30 -11.15 15.95
CA ASN A 188 12.93 -10.76 17.21
C ASN A 188 12.01 -9.80 17.99
N VAL A 189 10.92 -10.33 18.54
CA VAL A 189 9.96 -9.57 19.35
C VAL A 189 10.50 -9.41 20.77
N VAL A 190 10.67 -8.16 21.20
CA VAL A 190 11.25 -7.83 22.52
C VAL A 190 10.21 -7.40 23.54
N ALA A 191 9.08 -6.86 23.09
CA ALA A 191 7.95 -6.56 23.96
C ALA A 191 6.61 -6.58 23.21
N LEU A 192 5.52 -6.79 23.95
CA LEU A 192 4.14 -6.69 23.46
C LEU A 192 3.44 -5.47 24.07
N PHE A 193 2.64 -4.75 23.27
CA PHE A 193 1.69 -3.75 23.76
C PHE A 193 0.27 -4.11 23.33
N CYS A 194 -0.70 -3.94 24.24
CA CYS A 194 -2.12 -4.15 23.95
C CYS A 194 -3.02 -3.18 24.74
N THR A 195 -4.26 -3.05 24.31
CA THR A 195 -5.33 -2.30 24.98
C THR A 195 -6.09 -3.18 25.98
N ASP A 196 -6.96 -2.58 26.81
CA ASP A 196 -7.71 -3.28 27.86
C ASP A 196 -8.52 -4.46 27.29
N GLU A 197 -9.25 -4.24 26.20
CA GLU A 197 -10.04 -5.26 25.49
C GLU A 197 -9.22 -6.46 25.00
N ASN A 198 -7.92 -6.25 24.75
CA ASN A 198 -7.01 -7.26 24.19
C ASN A 198 -6.11 -7.90 25.24
N THR A 199 -6.29 -7.57 26.53
CA THR A 199 -5.42 -8.04 27.62
C THR A 199 -5.36 -9.57 27.71
N SER A 200 -6.49 -10.25 27.56
CA SER A 200 -6.55 -11.73 27.62
C SER A 200 -5.76 -12.39 26.50
N VAL A 201 -5.84 -11.85 25.28
CA VAL A 201 -5.05 -12.31 24.12
C VAL A 201 -3.57 -11.97 24.32
N GLY A 202 -3.27 -10.76 24.81
CA GLY A 202 -1.91 -10.32 25.12
C GLY A 202 -1.20 -11.20 26.15
N LYS A 203 -1.88 -11.60 27.24
CA LYS A 203 -1.36 -12.54 28.24
C LYS A 203 -1.06 -13.91 27.63
N ARG A 204 -1.95 -14.42 26.77
CA ARG A 204 -1.77 -15.71 26.09
C ARG A 204 -0.55 -15.67 25.17
N LEU A 205 -0.44 -14.65 24.32
CA LEU A 205 0.71 -14.48 23.42
C LEU A 205 2.01 -14.28 24.17
N LYS A 206 2.02 -13.48 25.23
CA LYS A 206 3.21 -13.31 26.08
C LYS A 206 3.75 -14.67 26.55
N LYS A 207 2.86 -15.55 27.01
CA LYS A 207 3.21 -16.91 27.46
C LYS A 207 3.70 -17.80 26.30
N GLN A 208 2.98 -17.82 25.17
CA GLN A 208 3.32 -18.68 24.02
C GLN A 208 4.61 -18.26 23.30
N LEU A 209 4.88 -16.96 23.26
CA LEU A 209 6.07 -16.36 22.65
C LEU A 209 7.22 -16.18 23.66
N CYS A 210 7.04 -16.59 24.92
CA CYS A 210 8.02 -16.45 26.01
C CYS A 210 8.56 -15.01 26.17
N LEU A 211 7.70 -14.00 26.01
CA LEU A 211 8.10 -12.59 26.06
C LEU A 211 8.35 -12.12 27.49
N LYS A 212 9.51 -11.50 27.73
CA LYS A 212 9.88 -10.91 29.04
C LYS A 212 9.06 -9.67 29.39
N ASP A 213 8.64 -8.93 28.37
CA ASP A 213 8.01 -7.63 28.51
C ASP A 213 6.68 -7.59 27.75
N ALA A 214 5.63 -7.21 28.47
CA ALA A 214 4.33 -6.94 27.89
C ALA A 214 3.69 -5.78 28.64
N TYR A 215 2.97 -4.92 27.94
CA TYR A 215 2.44 -3.67 28.44
C TYR A 215 0.99 -3.49 28.03
N LEU A 216 0.16 -3.10 28.99
CA LEU A 216 -1.17 -2.59 28.77
C LEU A 216 -1.09 -1.06 28.65
N ILE A 217 -1.59 -0.52 27.55
CA ILE A 217 -1.60 0.91 27.29
C ILE A 217 -3.01 1.50 27.40
N ARG A 218 -3.09 2.62 28.12
CA ARG A 218 -4.29 3.46 28.29
C ARG A 218 -3.94 4.91 27.98
N SER A 219 -4.95 5.77 27.89
CA SER A 219 -4.76 7.18 27.55
C SER A 219 -3.87 7.95 28.55
N ASP A 220 -3.78 7.51 29.81
CA ASP A 220 -3.05 8.22 30.87
C ASP A 220 -2.02 7.38 31.65
N GLU A 221 -1.85 6.11 31.30
CA GLU A 221 -0.91 5.21 31.96
C GLU A 221 -0.43 4.05 31.08
N ILE A 222 0.77 3.56 31.39
CA ILE A 222 1.32 2.31 30.87
C ILE A 222 1.50 1.37 32.05
N LEU A 223 0.95 0.17 31.97
CA LEU A 223 1.01 -0.86 33.00
C LEU A 223 1.77 -2.06 32.46
N ARG A 224 2.77 -2.54 33.19
CA ARG A 224 3.45 -3.80 32.82
C ARG A 224 2.55 -4.99 33.15
N ILE A 225 2.39 -5.91 32.22
CA ILE A 225 1.69 -7.18 32.40
C ILE A 225 2.67 -8.17 33.03
N SER A 226 2.48 -8.47 34.30
CA SER A 226 3.28 -9.44 35.07
C SER A 226 2.78 -10.88 34.84
N ASP A 227 3.66 -11.85 35.11
CA ASP A 227 3.31 -13.28 35.11
C ASP A 227 2.74 -13.74 36.46
N THR A 228 2.95 -12.94 37.51
CA THR A 228 2.44 -13.09 38.88
C THR A 228 1.83 -11.76 39.32
N ASP A 229 0.85 -11.75 40.22
CA ASP A 229 0.12 -10.53 40.62
C ASP A 229 0.93 -9.49 41.44
N GLU A 230 2.26 -9.62 41.54
CA GLU A 230 3.10 -8.74 42.35
C GLU A 230 3.95 -7.75 41.52
N GLU A 231 3.89 -6.49 41.96
CA GLU A 231 4.60 -5.28 41.48
C GLU A 231 4.38 -4.84 40.02
N ILE A 232 3.20 -4.24 39.78
CA ILE A 232 2.93 -3.45 38.59
C ILE A 232 3.85 -2.20 38.58
N LYS A 233 4.86 -2.17 37.70
CA LYS A 233 5.53 -0.92 37.32
C LYS A 233 4.55 -0.03 36.55
N LYS A 234 3.79 0.78 37.29
CA LYS A 234 2.85 1.77 36.76
C LYS A 234 3.60 3.04 36.34
N ILE A 235 3.58 3.34 35.04
CA ILE A 235 4.11 4.60 34.50
C ILE A 235 2.92 5.52 34.26
N SER A 236 2.70 6.46 35.20
CA SER A 236 1.67 7.51 35.01
C SER A 236 2.15 8.56 34.02
N MET A 237 1.34 8.83 32.98
CA MET A 237 1.57 9.91 32.01
C MET A 237 1.08 11.28 32.50
N LYS A 238 0.37 11.34 33.64
CA LYS A 238 -0.21 12.58 34.20
C LYS A 238 0.79 13.43 34.99
N LYS A 239 1.80 12.82 35.63
CA LYS A 239 2.63 13.49 36.67
C LYS A 239 4.14 13.58 36.40
N LYS A 240 4.69 12.83 35.44
CA LYS A 240 6.14 12.87 35.15
C LYS A 240 6.44 13.77 33.95
N ARG A 241 7.51 14.58 34.01
CA ARG A 241 8.13 15.12 32.80
C ARG A 241 8.87 13.98 32.10
N SER A 242 8.60 13.78 30.81
CA SER A 242 9.30 12.78 30.00
C SER A 242 10.78 13.17 29.83
N ALA A 243 11.69 12.20 29.93
CA ALA A 243 13.11 12.41 29.66
C ALA A 243 13.38 12.67 28.17
N PHE A 244 12.44 12.30 27.30
CA PHE A 244 12.45 12.56 25.85
C PHE A 244 12.16 14.02 25.46
N GLN A 245 11.88 14.91 26.43
CA GLN A 245 11.92 16.37 26.20
C GLN A 245 13.36 16.90 26.05
N ASN A 246 14.38 16.06 26.24
CA ASN A 246 15.79 16.42 26.09
C ASN A 246 16.20 16.31 24.60
N THR A 247 16.61 17.43 24.01
CA THR A 247 16.99 17.52 22.58
C THR A 247 18.07 16.51 22.17
N LYS A 248 18.97 16.16 23.09
CA LYS A 248 20.06 15.21 22.84
C LYS A 248 19.58 13.77 22.53
N LEU A 249 18.44 13.35 23.09
CA LEU A 249 17.83 12.05 22.80
C LEU A 249 17.12 12.04 21.44
N LEU A 250 16.50 13.17 21.05
CA LEU A 250 15.91 13.32 19.72
C LEU A 250 16.99 13.31 18.63
N GLU A 251 18.14 13.95 18.88
CA GLU A 251 19.30 13.91 17.98
C GLU A 251 19.82 12.48 17.77
N GLN A 252 19.84 11.64 18.82
CA GLN A 252 20.30 10.25 18.74
C GLN A 252 19.52 9.43 17.70
N PHE A 253 18.21 9.67 17.55
CA PHE A 253 17.34 8.92 16.63
C PHE A 253 17.00 9.71 15.36
N SER A 254 17.60 10.88 15.17
CA SER A 254 17.30 11.77 14.04
C SER A 254 17.81 11.22 12.69
N ALA A 255 18.89 10.46 12.71
CA ALA A 255 19.45 9.77 11.55
C ALA A 255 19.06 8.29 11.55
N LEU A 256 18.70 7.78 10.38
CA LEU A 256 18.59 6.34 10.12
C LEU A 256 19.97 5.86 9.64
N ASN A 257 20.65 5.07 10.47
CA ASN A 257 21.93 4.47 10.08
C ASN A 257 21.76 3.46 8.95
N ASP A 258 20.60 2.79 8.90
CA ASP A 258 20.18 1.92 7.80
C ASP A 258 18.74 2.27 7.35
N PRO A 259 18.54 2.85 6.16
CA PRO A 259 17.20 3.16 5.62
C PRO A 259 16.38 1.91 5.25
N ASP A 260 17.02 0.75 5.07
CA ASP A 260 16.38 -0.52 4.74
C ASP A 260 15.92 -1.30 5.96
N ARG A 261 16.26 -0.82 7.16
CA ARG A 261 15.75 -1.32 8.42
C ARG A 261 14.22 -1.39 8.43
N ILE A 262 13.67 -2.49 8.94
CA ILE A 262 12.22 -2.69 9.01
C ILE A 262 11.58 -1.67 9.95
N ALA A 263 10.53 -1.00 9.47
CA ALA A 263 9.68 -0.14 10.27
C ALA A 263 8.39 -0.87 10.66
N LEU A 264 7.77 -1.56 9.71
CA LEU A 264 6.50 -2.25 9.90
C LEU A 264 6.55 -3.69 9.41
N THR A 265 6.02 -4.60 10.22
CA THR A 265 5.69 -5.97 9.82
C THR A 265 4.19 -6.18 9.99
N LEU A 266 3.51 -6.56 8.90
CA LEU A 266 2.07 -6.74 8.84
C LEU A 266 1.73 -8.10 8.23
N TRP A 267 0.54 -8.61 8.51
CA TRP A 267 0.01 -9.83 7.90
C TRP A 267 -1.24 -9.52 7.11
N THR A 268 -1.26 -10.04 5.89
CA THR A 268 -2.31 -9.75 4.92
C THR A 268 -2.87 -11.05 4.41
N LEU A 269 -4.16 -11.07 4.08
CA LEU A 269 -4.75 -12.26 3.48
C LEU A 269 -4.15 -12.44 2.08
N GLY A 270 -3.27 -13.43 1.94
CA GLY A 270 -2.67 -13.79 0.67
C GLY A 270 -3.72 -14.38 -0.28
N ARG A 271 -3.40 -14.38 -1.57
CA ARG A 271 -4.29 -14.92 -2.62
C ARG A 271 -4.54 -16.43 -2.50
N SER A 272 -3.67 -17.14 -1.78
CA SER A 272 -3.83 -18.56 -1.44
C SER A 272 -4.72 -18.81 -0.21
N GLY A 273 -5.29 -17.76 0.38
CA GLY A 273 -6.05 -17.82 1.64
C GLY A 273 -5.18 -17.87 2.90
N LYS A 274 -3.87 -18.11 2.76
CA LYS A 274 -2.91 -18.05 3.88
C LYS A 274 -2.48 -16.62 4.17
N GLN A 275 -2.18 -16.32 5.43
CA GLN A 275 -1.61 -15.03 5.80
C GLN A 275 -0.21 -14.88 5.18
N LYS A 276 0.05 -13.72 4.60
CA LYS A 276 1.34 -13.34 4.04
C LYS A 276 1.93 -12.21 4.86
N LYS A 277 3.13 -12.44 5.38
CA LYS A 277 3.94 -11.42 6.05
C LYS A 277 4.46 -10.39 5.05
N VAL A 278 4.28 -9.11 5.37
CA VAL A 278 4.76 -7.97 4.60
C VAL A 278 5.66 -7.13 5.49
N SER A 279 6.91 -6.94 5.08
CA SER A 279 7.90 -6.16 5.82
C SER A 279 8.24 -4.88 5.05
N ILE A 280 7.95 -3.73 5.67
CA ILE A 280 8.09 -2.39 5.10
C ILE A 280 9.24 -1.70 5.83
N SER A 281 10.23 -1.21 5.08
CA SER A 281 11.36 -0.49 5.67
C SER A 281 11.01 0.95 6.06
N PHE A 282 11.84 1.59 6.89
CA PHE A 282 11.73 3.01 7.18
C PHE A 282 11.77 3.87 5.90
N PHE A 283 12.64 3.54 4.95
CA PHE A 283 12.70 4.22 3.65
C PHE A 283 11.42 4.05 2.84
N ASN A 284 10.85 2.85 2.81
CA ASN A 284 9.58 2.62 2.13
C ASN A 284 8.46 3.48 2.71
N LEU A 285 8.37 3.51 4.04
CA LEU A 285 7.33 4.24 4.74
C LEU A 285 7.49 5.76 4.58
N ALA A 286 8.71 6.29 4.69
CA ALA A 286 9.02 7.69 4.48
C ALA A 286 8.76 8.14 3.04
N SER A 287 9.20 7.34 2.06
CA SER A 287 8.97 7.58 0.63
C SER A 287 7.48 7.57 0.31
N SER A 288 6.73 6.61 0.85
CA SER A 288 5.28 6.53 0.71
C SER A 288 4.60 7.78 1.23
N LEU A 289 4.95 8.25 2.43
CA LEU A 289 4.38 9.48 2.99
C LEU A 289 4.69 10.71 2.11
N ALA A 290 5.93 10.83 1.61
CA ALA A 290 6.31 11.94 0.74
C ALA A 290 5.50 11.95 -0.57
N VAL A 291 5.35 10.79 -1.20
CA VAL A 291 4.57 10.59 -2.43
C VAL A 291 3.08 10.88 -2.21
N ILE A 292 2.52 10.42 -1.09
CA ILE A 292 1.13 10.69 -0.68
C ILE A 292 0.93 12.18 -0.48
N LYS A 293 1.75 12.87 0.33
CA LYS A 293 1.57 14.30 0.63
C LYS A 293 1.71 15.19 -0.60
N LYS A 294 2.50 14.77 -1.60
CA LYS A 294 2.62 15.48 -2.87
C LYS A 294 1.32 15.46 -3.67
N THR A 295 0.55 14.37 -3.55
CA THR A 295 -0.61 14.06 -4.40
C THR A 295 -1.94 14.30 -3.69
N ILE A 296 -2.10 13.74 -2.48
CA ILE A 296 -3.29 13.86 -1.63
C ILE A 296 -3.05 14.99 -0.63
N LYS A 297 -3.42 16.21 -1.02
CA LYS A 297 -3.23 17.40 -0.18
C LYS A 297 -4.37 17.58 0.81
N LEU A 298 -4.10 17.28 2.07
CA LEU A 298 -5.00 17.60 3.17
C LEU A 298 -4.73 19.02 3.69
N LYS A 299 -5.80 19.78 3.90
CA LYS A 299 -5.71 21.09 4.57
C LYS A 299 -5.76 20.86 6.08
N GLU A 300 -5.02 21.65 6.86
CA GLU A 300 -5.02 21.51 8.32
C GLU A 300 -6.42 21.59 8.96
N SER A 301 -7.39 22.25 8.32
CA SER A 301 -8.79 22.34 8.76
C SER A 301 -9.60 21.06 8.51
N CYS A 302 -9.05 20.09 7.78
CA CYS A 302 -9.76 18.87 7.44
C CYS A 302 -10.05 18.04 8.70
N ARG A 303 -11.29 17.56 8.75
CA ARG A 303 -11.77 16.51 9.65
C ARG A 303 -11.90 15.25 8.81
N VAL A 304 -11.00 14.29 9.05
CA VAL A 304 -10.78 13.12 8.20
C VAL A 304 -11.32 11.89 8.88
N LEU A 305 -12.38 11.28 8.34
CA LEU A 305 -12.90 10.00 8.81
C LEU A 305 -12.10 8.86 8.21
N ASP A 306 -11.42 8.10 9.07
CA ASP A 306 -10.65 6.92 8.75
C ASP A 306 -11.46 5.65 9.02
N LEU A 307 -11.81 4.94 7.95
CA LEU A 307 -12.47 3.62 8.00
C LEU A 307 -11.50 2.48 7.66
N LEU A 308 -10.19 2.75 7.61
CA LEU A 308 -9.17 1.77 7.27
C LEU A 308 -8.54 1.19 8.55
N PRO A 309 -8.25 -0.12 8.58
CA PRO A 309 -7.65 -0.74 9.76
C PRO A 309 -6.17 -0.35 9.92
N LEU A 310 -5.74 -0.08 11.16
CA LEU A 310 -4.34 0.19 11.50
C LEU A 310 -3.43 -1.05 11.42
N HIS A 311 -4.00 -2.26 11.31
CA HIS A 311 -3.26 -3.48 11.00
C HIS A 311 -3.03 -3.70 9.50
N HIS A 312 -3.38 -2.72 8.67
CA HIS A 312 -3.15 -2.70 7.22
C HIS A 312 -2.32 -1.46 6.85
N PRO A 313 -1.39 -1.55 5.87
CA PRO A 313 -0.49 -0.43 5.59
C PRO A 313 -1.21 0.83 5.08
N PHE A 314 -2.39 0.72 4.46
CA PHE A 314 -3.19 1.89 4.08
C PHE A 314 -3.66 2.72 5.26
N GLY A 315 -4.13 2.09 6.36
CA GLY A 315 -4.53 2.83 7.57
C GLY A 315 -3.33 3.55 8.21
N ILE A 316 -2.13 2.96 8.13
CA ILE A 316 -0.92 3.58 8.65
C ILE A 316 -0.44 4.73 7.73
N THR A 317 -0.43 4.53 6.41
CA THR A 317 0.14 5.51 5.45
C THR A 317 -0.83 6.64 5.10
N LEU A 318 -2.01 6.29 4.55
CA LEU A 318 -3.00 7.26 4.07
C LEU A 318 -3.72 7.99 5.21
N CYS A 319 -3.88 7.31 6.36
CA CYS A 319 -4.62 7.86 7.48
C CYS A 319 -3.67 8.35 8.58
N LEU A 320 -3.09 7.46 9.40
CA LEU A 320 -2.26 7.84 10.55
C LEU A 320 -1.19 8.88 10.18
N TYR A 321 -0.27 8.55 9.26
CA TYR A 321 0.84 9.43 8.93
C TYR A 321 0.40 10.66 8.15
N ASN A 322 -0.36 10.50 7.07
CA ASN A 322 -0.76 11.62 6.24
C ASN A 322 -1.63 12.64 7.00
N VAL A 323 -2.63 12.16 7.75
CA VAL A 323 -3.58 13.04 8.47
C VAL A 323 -2.88 13.78 9.61
N LEU A 324 -2.17 13.07 10.49
CA LEU A 324 -1.58 13.68 11.68
C LEU A 324 -0.42 14.63 11.33
N THR A 325 0.40 14.28 10.33
CA THR A 325 1.49 15.16 9.86
C THR A 325 1.02 16.30 8.99
N SER A 326 -0.26 16.30 8.55
CA SER A 326 -0.90 17.43 7.89
C SER A 326 -1.70 18.30 8.87
N GLY A 327 -1.55 18.07 10.17
CA GLY A 327 -2.21 18.86 11.21
C GLY A 327 -3.72 18.64 11.30
N CYS A 328 -4.27 17.66 10.60
CA CYS A 328 -5.71 17.42 10.51
C CYS A 328 -6.26 16.68 11.75
N CYS A 329 -7.58 16.69 11.94
CA CYS A 329 -8.22 15.83 12.93
C CYS A 329 -8.56 14.47 12.30
N MET A 330 -8.01 13.39 12.85
CA MET A 330 -8.33 12.00 12.46
C MET A 330 -9.52 11.49 13.28
N LEU A 331 -10.61 11.15 12.62
CA LEU A 331 -11.80 10.55 13.22
C LEU A 331 -11.82 9.05 12.94
N MET A 332 -12.09 8.26 13.95
CA MET A 332 -12.27 6.81 13.83
C MET A 332 -13.59 6.42 14.49
N LEU A 333 -14.13 5.27 14.06
CA LEU A 333 -15.31 4.66 14.65
C LEU A 333 -14.88 3.45 15.48
N TYR A 334 -15.46 3.29 16.68
CA TYR A 334 -15.28 2.08 17.46
C TYR A 334 -15.91 0.86 16.76
N GLN A 335 -17.09 1.07 16.16
CA GLN A 335 -17.79 0.09 15.34
C GLN A 335 -18.38 0.80 14.11
N LEU A 336 -18.20 0.20 12.94
CA LEU A 336 -18.82 0.70 11.72
C LEU A 336 -20.25 0.18 11.63
N THR A 337 -21.22 1.07 11.72
CA THR A 337 -22.62 0.78 11.36
C THR A 337 -23.15 1.92 10.50
N PRO A 338 -24.19 1.70 9.67
CA PRO A 338 -24.83 2.75 8.87
C PRO A 338 -25.18 4.00 9.68
N LYS A 339 -25.80 3.79 10.85
CA LYS A 339 -26.23 4.87 11.73
C LYS A 339 -25.03 5.66 12.26
N VAL A 340 -24.04 4.96 12.82
CA VAL A 340 -22.85 5.59 13.41
C VAL A 340 -22.04 6.35 12.35
N LEU A 341 -21.94 5.82 11.12
CA LEU A 341 -21.28 6.50 10.01
C LEU A 341 -21.95 7.84 9.69
N LEU A 342 -23.28 7.84 9.51
CA LEU A 342 -24.03 9.05 9.16
C LEU A 342 -24.01 10.09 10.29
N GLU A 343 -24.21 9.66 11.54
CA GLU A 343 -24.13 10.51 12.73
C GLU A 343 -22.73 11.12 12.89
N CYS A 344 -21.67 10.35 12.62
CA CYS A 344 -20.30 10.86 12.68
C CYS A 344 -20.06 11.94 11.63
N ILE A 345 -20.44 11.70 10.37
CA ILE A 345 -20.28 12.68 9.29
C ILE A 345 -20.99 13.99 9.63
N GLU A 346 -22.24 13.90 10.08
CA GLU A 346 -23.07 15.06 10.41
C GLU A 346 -22.59 15.83 11.65
N ASN A 347 -22.34 15.13 12.76
CA ASN A 347 -22.03 15.75 14.05
C ASN A 347 -20.59 16.26 14.10
N GLU A 348 -19.65 15.52 13.52
CA GLU A 348 -18.24 15.90 13.48
C GLU A 348 -17.89 16.73 12.25
N LYS A 349 -18.85 17.07 11.39
CA LYS A 349 -18.63 17.85 10.15
C LYS A 349 -17.45 17.30 9.34
N VAL A 350 -17.48 15.99 9.08
CA VAL A 350 -16.41 15.29 8.33
C VAL A 350 -16.29 15.93 6.95
N THR A 351 -15.05 16.25 6.56
CA THR A 351 -14.73 16.88 5.27
C THR A 351 -14.13 15.92 4.26
N PHE A 352 -13.42 14.91 4.75
CA PHE A 352 -12.71 13.92 3.95
C PHE A 352 -12.95 12.54 4.56
N CYS A 353 -13.18 11.52 3.75
CA CYS A 353 -13.31 10.15 4.23
C CYS A 353 -12.41 9.18 3.44
N PHE A 354 -11.58 8.42 4.14
CA PHE A 354 -10.94 7.23 3.58
C PHE A 354 -11.85 6.03 3.80
N ALA A 355 -12.28 5.39 2.72
CA ALA A 355 -13.32 4.38 2.74
C ALA A 355 -13.02 3.19 1.80
N VAL A 356 -13.83 2.14 1.93
CA VAL A 356 -13.81 0.98 1.03
C VAL A 356 -15.07 0.97 0.16
N PRO A 357 -15.08 0.26 -1.00
CA PRO A 357 -16.22 0.27 -1.93
C PRO A 357 -17.61 -0.04 -1.32
N PRO A 358 -17.75 -0.90 -0.29
CA PRO A 358 -19.03 -1.08 0.40
C PRO A 358 -19.65 0.22 0.98
N VAL A 359 -18.82 1.16 1.46
CA VAL A 359 -19.28 2.46 1.96
C VAL A 359 -19.81 3.33 0.81
N ILE A 360 -19.15 3.27 -0.35
CA ILE A 360 -19.60 3.97 -1.56
C ILE A 360 -20.96 3.42 -1.99
N LYS A 361 -21.11 2.09 -2.05
CA LYS A 361 -22.40 1.43 -2.33
C LYS A 361 -23.47 1.92 -1.36
N PHE A 362 -23.20 1.87 -0.05
CA PHE A 362 -24.14 2.31 0.96
C PHE A 362 -24.61 3.77 0.75
N LEU A 363 -23.68 4.71 0.56
CA LEU A 363 -24.00 6.12 0.34
C LEU A 363 -24.72 6.36 -1.00
N ALA A 364 -24.44 5.54 -2.02
CA ALA A 364 -25.08 5.63 -3.33
C ALA A 364 -26.53 5.12 -3.31
N THR A 365 -26.79 3.98 -2.67
CA THR A 365 -28.07 3.25 -2.82
C THR A 365 -29.05 3.45 -1.68
N THR A 366 -28.60 3.85 -0.48
CA THR A 366 -29.47 3.90 0.71
C THR A 366 -30.20 5.23 0.82
N CYS A 367 -31.51 5.21 1.08
CA CYS A 367 -32.25 6.46 1.36
C CYS A 367 -31.74 7.11 2.67
N ILE A 368 -31.27 8.36 2.59
CA ILE A 368 -30.71 9.12 3.73
C ILE A 368 -31.54 10.40 3.79
N THR A 369 -32.52 10.44 4.68
CA THR A 369 -33.47 11.56 4.81
C THR A 369 -33.25 12.39 6.07
N ASN A 370 -32.57 11.84 7.08
CA ASN A 370 -32.46 12.44 8.42
C ASN A 370 -31.03 12.85 8.81
N HIS A 371 -30.11 12.92 7.86
CA HIS A 371 -28.72 13.31 8.13
C HIS A 371 -28.20 14.32 7.10
N ASN A 372 -27.57 15.37 7.59
CA ASN A 372 -26.90 16.37 6.79
C ASN A 372 -25.43 15.98 6.53
N LEU A 373 -25.15 15.51 5.31
CA LEU A 373 -23.81 15.12 4.86
C LEU A 373 -23.07 16.21 4.07
N SER A 374 -23.59 17.45 4.03
CA SER A 374 -23.03 18.53 3.20
C SER A 374 -21.60 18.95 3.56
N SER A 375 -21.10 18.60 4.74
CA SER A 375 -19.71 18.83 5.11
C SER A 375 -18.74 17.93 4.34
N LEU A 376 -19.19 16.75 3.88
CA LEU A 376 -18.35 15.76 3.22
C LEU A 376 -18.04 16.23 1.79
N GLN A 377 -16.80 16.63 1.56
CA GLN A 377 -16.34 17.19 0.29
C GLN A 377 -15.60 16.16 -0.55
N GLN A 378 -14.91 15.22 0.09
CA GLN A 378 -14.07 14.24 -0.59
C GLN A 378 -14.20 12.85 0.02
N ILE A 379 -14.25 11.84 -0.84
CA ILE A 379 -14.06 10.44 -0.46
C ILE A 379 -12.89 9.87 -1.25
N PHE A 380 -11.98 9.20 -0.56
CA PHE A 380 -10.91 8.42 -1.15
C PHE A 380 -11.19 6.94 -0.91
N THR A 381 -11.45 6.19 -1.98
CA THR A 381 -11.68 4.75 -1.92
C THR A 381 -10.45 3.95 -2.35
N VAL A 382 -10.24 2.79 -1.73
CA VAL A 382 -9.07 1.93 -1.97
C VAL A 382 -9.41 0.47 -1.59
N ALA A 383 -8.46 -0.44 -1.76
CA ALA A 383 -8.45 -1.85 -1.35
C ALA A 383 -9.28 -2.83 -2.19
N ALA A 384 -10.30 -2.37 -2.92
CA ALA A 384 -11.07 -3.24 -3.81
C ALA A 384 -11.60 -2.49 -5.04
N ALA A 385 -12.05 -3.25 -6.04
CA ALA A 385 -12.67 -2.69 -7.23
C ALA A 385 -13.97 -1.96 -6.88
N ILE A 386 -14.21 -0.83 -7.53
CA ILE A 386 -15.41 -0.02 -7.36
C ILE A 386 -16.36 -0.21 -8.56
N ASN A 387 -17.66 -0.31 -8.29
CA ASN A 387 -18.68 -0.41 -9.34
C ASN A 387 -19.04 0.99 -9.87
N CYS A 388 -19.05 1.16 -11.20
CA CYS A 388 -19.34 2.42 -11.87
C CYS A 388 -20.78 2.89 -11.66
N SER A 389 -21.74 1.95 -11.50
CA SER A 389 -23.13 2.30 -11.21
C SER A 389 -23.23 3.01 -9.87
N HIS A 390 -22.53 2.52 -8.85
CA HIS A 390 -22.44 3.18 -7.54
C HIS A 390 -21.73 4.53 -7.62
N VAL A 391 -20.66 4.66 -8.44
CA VAL A 391 -19.99 5.95 -8.69
C VAL A 391 -20.97 6.96 -9.28
N SER A 392 -21.69 6.58 -10.33
CA SER A 392 -22.66 7.42 -11.02
C SER A 392 -23.81 7.83 -10.10
N MET A 393 -24.38 6.89 -9.37
CA MET A 393 -25.43 7.16 -8.37
C MET A 393 -24.95 8.11 -7.27
N LEU A 394 -23.74 7.89 -6.73
CA LEU A 394 -23.16 8.75 -5.70
C LEU A 394 -22.94 10.17 -6.23
N GLN A 395 -22.35 10.31 -7.42
CA GLN A 395 -22.10 11.61 -8.06
C GLN A 395 -23.40 12.36 -8.39
N ASN A 396 -24.44 11.67 -8.86
CA ASN A 396 -25.74 12.30 -9.10
C ASN A 396 -26.39 12.81 -7.82
N ARG A 397 -26.19 12.09 -6.71
CA ARG A 397 -26.73 12.45 -5.40
C ARG A 397 -25.93 13.54 -4.70
N PHE A 398 -24.61 13.51 -4.83
CA PHE A 398 -23.67 14.46 -4.22
C PHE A 398 -22.79 15.08 -5.30
N PRO A 399 -23.33 16.00 -6.13
CA PRO A 399 -22.62 16.52 -7.31
C PRO A 399 -21.35 17.32 -7.00
N ASN A 400 -21.21 17.80 -5.76
CA ASN A 400 -20.03 18.53 -5.29
C ASN A 400 -19.01 17.62 -4.58
N LEU A 401 -19.27 16.31 -4.49
CA LEU A 401 -18.38 15.37 -3.83
C LEU A 401 -17.28 14.91 -4.80
N HIS A 402 -16.02 15.09 -4.40
CA HIS A 402 -14.90 14.54 -5.15
C HIS A 402 -14.64 13.10 -4.70
N LEU A 403 -14.77 12.17 -5.63
CA LEU A 403 -14.45 10.77 -5.40
C LEU A 403 -13.10 10.45 -6.01
N HIS A 404 -12.19 9.89 -5.23
CA HIS A 404 -10.90 9.41 -5.68
C HIS A 404 -10.80 7.90 -5.52
N ASN A 405 -10.17 7.22 -6.46
CA ASN A 405 -9.85 5.79 -6.39
C ASN A 405 -8.35 5.61 -6.33
N GLY A 406 -7.86 4.88 -5.33
CA GLY A 406 -6.46 4.51 -5.19
C GLY A 406 -6.25 3.02 -5.44
N TYR A 407 -5.20 2.70 -6.19
CA TYR A 407 -4.76 1.31 -6.38
C TYR A 407 -3.36 1.12 -5.82
N GLY A 408 -3.16 0.01 -5.12
CA GLY A 408 -1.89 -0.41 -4.54
C GLY A 408 -2.08 -1.73 -3.82
N LEU A 409 -0.96 -2.30 -3.38
CA LEU A 409 -0.88 -3.53 -2.61
C LEU A 409 -0.19 -3.23 -1.27
N CYS A 410 -0.15 -4.21 -0.38
CA CYS A 410 0.65 -4.07 0.84
C CYS A 410 2.15 -4.05 0.51
N GLU A 411 2.54 -4.82 -0.50
CA GLU A 411 3.87 -4.91 -1.07
C GLU A 411 4.35 -3.63 -1.76
N THR A 412 3.44 -2.68 -2.03
CA THR A 412 3.76 -1.34 -2.53
C THR A 412 3.78 -0.29 -1.42
N THR A 413 3.69 -0.70 -0.15
CA THR A 413 3.59 0.14 1.07
C THR A 413 2.34 1.02 1.15
N SER A 414 1.84 1.53 0.02
CA SER A 414 0.59 2.27 -0.13
C SER A 414 0.14 2.22 -1.59
N ILE A 415 -0.54 3.26 -2.08
CA ILE A 415 -1.00 3.36 -3.47
C ILE A 415 0.14 3.64 -4.46
N THR A 416 0.04 3.07 -5.66
CA THR A 416 0.90 3.33 -6.83
C THR A 416 0.18 4.11 -7.93
N HIS A 417 -1.16 4.07 -7.94
CA HIS A 417 -1.98 4.81 -8.90
C HIS A 417 -3.13 5.52 -8.18
N ILE A 418 -3.60 6.60 -8.81
CA ILE A 418 -4.74 7.39 -8.34
C ILE A 418 -5.58 7.88 -9.52
N ALA A 419 -6.89 7.78 -9.39
CA ALA A 419 -7.86 8.37 -10.30
C ALA A 419 -8.78 9.35 -9.56
N ALA A 420 -9.12 10.47 -10.19
CA ALA A 420 -10.32 11.23 -9.85
C ALA A 420 -11.49 10.62 -10.63
N LEU A 421 -12.53 10.18 -9.91
CA LEU A 421 -13.71 9.56 -10.49
C LEU A 421 -14.84 10.57 -10.65
N SER A 422 -15.53 10.43 -11.76
CA SER A 422 -16.70 11.17 -12.20
C SER A 422 -17.73 10.18 -12.74
N LYS A 423 -18.95 10.67 -13.00
CA LYS A 423 -20.07 9.87 -13.52
C LYS A 423 -19.79 9.13 -14.84
N ASN A 424 -18.78 9.56 -15.62
CA ASN A 424 -18.46 8.99 -16.93
C ASN A 424 -17.26 8.03 -16.89
N ASN A 425 -16.61 7.84 -15.73
CA ASN A 425 -15.44 6.97 -15.64
C ASN A 425 -15.83 5.49 -15.68
N ASN A 426 -14.95 4.66 -16.24
CA ASN A 426 -15.12 3.22 -16.27
C ASN A 426 -14.83 2.59 -14.88
N THR A 427 -15.51 1.49 -14.55
CA THR A 427 -15.35 0.64 -13.35
C THR A 427 -13.91 0.27 -13.02
N CYS A 428 -13.07 0.11 -14.05
CA CYS A 428 -11.73 -0.44 -13.91
C CYS A 428 -10.63 0.63 -13.77
N LEU A 429 -10.98 1.93 -13.84
CA LEU A 429 -10.00 3.01 -13.85
C LEU A 429 -9.29 3.13 -12.49
N ILE A 430 -7.97 2.93 -12.50
CA ILE A 430 -7.08 3.19 -11.36
C ILE A 430 -6.23 4.45 -11.56
N GLY A 431 -6.22 5.00 -12.79
CA GLY A 431 -5.75 6.34 -13.09
C GLY A 431 -4.24 6.44 -13.32
N SER A 432 -3.67 7.59 -12.97
CA SER A 432 -2.28 7.94 -13.26
C SER A 432 -1.33 7.46 -12.17
N LEU A 433 -0.06 7.30 -12.51
CA LEU A 433 1.00 6.93 -11.57
C LEU A 433 1.23 7.97 -10.48
N MET A 434 1.42 7.48 -9.26
CA MET A 434 1.92 8.27 -8.15
C MET A 434 3.38 8.72 -8.43
N PRO A 435 3.81 9.87 -7.89
CA PRO A 435 5.18 10.33 -8.00
C PRO A 435 6.24 9.26 -7.65
N ASN A 436 7.40 9.32 -8.32
CA ASN A 436 8.53 8.40 -8.16
C ASN A 436 8.18 6.90 -8.40
N THR A 437 7.05 6.60 -9.03
CA THR A 437 6.63 5.23 -9.36
C THR A 437 6.76 4.99 -10.86
N GLU A 438 7.32 3.86 -11.25
CA GLU A 438 7.36 3.36 -12.61
C GLU A 438 6.39 2.19 -12.75
N CYS A 439 5.77 2.06 -13.92
CA CYS A 439 4.88 0.95 -14.23
C CYS A 439 5.05 0.49 -15.66
N LYS A 440 4.87 -0.80 -15.89
CA LYS A 440 4.72 -1.42 -17.21
C LYS A 440 3.64 -2.49 -17.16
N ILE A 441 3.02 -2.74 -18.31
CA ILE A 441 2.14 -3.90 -18.49
C ILE A 441 2.96 -5.01 -19.14
N VAL A 442 3.04 -6.18 -18.51
CA VAL A 442 3.88 -7.30 -18.93
C VAL A 442 3.00 -8.40 -19.50
N ASN A 443 3.33 -8.94 -20.66
CA ASN A 443 2.70 -10.18 -21.11
C ASN A 443 3.27 -11.34 -20.27
N PRO A 444 2.47 -12.00 -19.42
CA PRO A 444 2.98 -13.00 -18.48
C PRO A 444 3.48 -14.30 -19.13
N VAL A 445 3.19 -14.53 -20.42
CA VAL A 445 3.70 -15.68 -21.19
C VAL A 445 5.08 -15.38 -21.76
N THR A 446 5.26 -14.19 -22.32
CA THR A 446 6.49 -13.82 -23.03
C THR A 446 7.48 -13.01 -22.19
N GLY A 447 7.03 -12.41 -21.09
CA GLY A 447 7.81 -11.47 -20.27
C GLY A 447 7.95 -10.06 -20.84
N TYR A 448 7.44 -9.80 -22.06
CA TYR A 448 7.64 -8.52 -22.73
C TYR A 448 6.65 -7.45 -22.29
N ALA A 449 7.14 -6.21 -22.20
CA ALA A 449 6.30 -5.04 -21.96
C ALA A 449 5.35 -4.79 -23.15
N GLN A 450 4.10 -4.54 -22.84
CA GLN A 450 3.00 -4.36 -23.79
C GLN A 450 2.81 -2.87 -24.13
N CYS A 451 2.40 -2.61 -25.37
CA CYS A 451 2.00 -1.27 -25.80
C CYS A 451 0.61 -0.91 -25.24
N SER A 452 0.21 0.36 -25.39
CA SER A 452 -1.11 0.85 -24.96
C SER A 452 -2.25 -0.03 -25.51
N ASN A 453 -3.31 -0.18 -24.74
CA ASN A 453 -4.50 -0.97 -25.05
C ASN A 453 -4.21 -2.45 -25.32
N ARG A 454 -3.21 -3.02 -24.63
CA ARG A 454 -2.96 -4.45 -24.60
C ARG A 454 -3.00 -4.97 -23.16
N ILE A 455 -3.63 -6.12 -22.99
CA ILE A 455 -3.80 -6.75 -21.69
C ILE A 455 -2.52 -7.45 -21.29
N GLY A 456 -2.14 -7.29 -20.03
CA GLY A 456 -1.06 -8.03 -19.40
C GLY A 456 -1.11 -7.86 -17.89
N GLU A 457 -0.08 -8.31 -17.23
CA GLU A 457 0.15 -8.11 -15.81
C GLU A 457 0.65 -6.69 -15.53
N ILE A 458 0.12 -6.03 -14.51
CA ILE A 458 0.67 -4.79 -13.97
C ILE A 458 1.94 -5.11 -13.18
N ALA A 459 3.07 -4.51 -13.59
CA ALA A 459 4.33 -4.56 -12.86
C ALA A 459 4.76 -3.14 -12.49
N VAL A 460 5.09 -2.93 -11.21
CA VAL A 460 5.43 -1.61 -10.67
C VAL A 460 6.81 -1.62 -10.01
N ARG A 461 7.52 -0.50 -10.09
CA ARG A 461 8.83 -0.31 -9.49
C ARG A 461 8.94 1.08 -8.87
N GLY A 462 9.63 1.20 -7.75
CA GLY A 462 9.79 2.49 -7.09
C GLY A 462 10.23 2.38 -5.63
N PRO A 463 10.42 3.53 -4.97
CA PRO A 463 10.93 3.61 -3.60
C PRO A 463 9.92 3.13 -2.55
N THR A 464 8.64 2.99 -2.92
CA THR A 464 7.58 2.47 -2.05
C THR A 464 7.44 0.95 -2.09
N ILE A 465 8.09 0.28 -3.06
CA ILE A 465 8.05 -1.16 -3.21
C ILE A 465 8.92 -1.82 -2.13
N ILE A 466 8.37 -2.79 -1.41
CA ILE A 466 9.12 -3.52 -0.39
C ILE A 466 10.28 -4.29 -1.01
N LEU A 467 11.36 -4.50 -0.24
CA LEU A 467 12.58 -5.13 -0.75
C LEU A 467 12.38 -6.58 -1.19
N SER A 468 11.56 -7.32 -0.46
CA SER A 468 11.32 -8.73 -0.74
C SER A 468 9.93 -9.12 -0.27
N THR A 469 9.16 -9.69 -1.19
CA THR A 469 7.92 -10.40 -0.87
C THR A 469 8.25 -11.89 -0.80
N THR A 470 8.80 -12.40 -1.90
CA THR A 470 9.40 -13.70 -2.18
C THR A 470 10.15 -13.55 -3.52
N ASN A 471 11.27 -14.25 -3.70
CA ASN A 471 12.00 -14.25 -4.99
C ASN A 471 11.54 -15.41 -5.89
N ASN A 472 10.32 -15.93 -5.64
CA ASN A 472 9.78 -17.08 -6.34
C ASN A 472 8.80 -16.61 -7.42
N PRO A 473 9.16 -16.68 -8.72
CA PRO A 473 8.31 -16.19 -9.80
C PRO A 473 7.02 -17.01 -9.98
N THR A 474 6.89 -18.15 -9.30
CA THR A 474 5.65 -18.95 -9.28
C THR A 474 4.60 -18.39 -8.33
N GLU A 475 4.96 -17.48 -7.42
CA GLU A 475 4.00 -16.83 -6.53
C GLU A 475 3.24 -15.72 -7.23
N MET A 476 1.97 -15.53 -6.86
CA MET A 476 1.11 -14.51 -7.47
C MET A 476 1.67 -13.09 -7.37
N THR A 477 2.45 -12.78 -6.35
CA THR A 477 3.05 -11.46 -6.17
C THR A 477 4.49 -11.60 -5.71
N TYR A 478 5.43 -11.23 -6.58
CA TYR A 478 6.87 -11.38 -6.38
C TYR A 478 7.63 -10.15 -6.87
N VAL A 479 8.86 -9.97 -6.38
CA VAL A 479 9.79 -8.94 -6.88
C VAL A 479 10.86 -9.63 -7.71
N ASP A 480 11.05 -9.20 -8.96
CA ASP A 480 12.05 -9.76 -9.85
C ASP A 480 13.47 -9.23 -9.54
N ALA A 481 14.48 -9.79 -10.22
CA ALA A 481 15.88 -9.37 -10.04
C ALA A 481 16.17 -7.92 -10.45
N HIS A 482 15.24 -7.26 -11.15
CA HIS A 482 15.33 -5.88 -11.62
C HIS A 482 14.52 -4.90 -10.75
N GLY A 483 13.94 -5.39 -9.65
CA GLY A 483 13.15 -4.62 -8.70
C GLY A 483 11.71 -4.34 -9.13
N TRP A 484 11.20 -5.03 -10.16
CA TRP A 484 9.78 -4.95 -10.54
C TRP A 484 8.96 -5.84 -9.61
N LEU A 485 8.00 -5.24 -8.92
CA LEU A 485 6.93 -5.97 -8.28
C LEU A 485 5.90 -6.37 -9.31
N HIS A 486 5.87 -7.66 -9.60
CA HIS A 486 4.80 -8.32 -10.35
C HIS A 486 3.58 -8.46 -9.45
N THR A 487 2.52 -7.69 -9.75
CA THR A 487 1.37 -7.56 -8.83
C THR A 487 0.47 -8.79 -8.82
N GLY A 488 0.47 -9.57 -9.90
CA GLY A 488 -0.51 -10.61 -10.17
C GLY A 488 -1.87 -10.07 -10.61
N ASP A 489 -1.98 -8.78 -10.93
CA ASP A 489 -3.22 -8.18 -11.44
C ASP A 489 -3.14 -7.93 -12.93
N PHE A 490 -4.18 -8.35 -13.64
CA PHE A 490 -4.35 -8.03 -15.05
C PHE A 490 -4.82 -6.59 -15.22
N GLY A 491 -4.26 -5.92 -16.21
CA GLY A 491 -4.60 -4.56 -16.56
C GLY A 491 -4.08 -4.15 -17.92
N PHE A 492 -4.34 -2.90 -18.26
CA PHE A 492 -3.80 -2.23 -19.43
C PHE A 492 -3.69 -0.72 -19.13
N TYR A 493 -3.05 0.01 -20.02
CA TYR A 493 -3.08 1.48 -20.04
C TYR A 493 -3.55 1.96 -21.42
N ASP A 494 -4.23 3.10 -21.47
CA ASP A 494 -4.65 3.70 -22.72
C ASP A 494 -3.59 4.64 -23.32
N LYS A 495 -3.94 5.33 -24.40
CA LYS A 495 -3.02 6.27 -25.09
C LYS A 495 -2.72 7.52 -24.27
N GLU A 496 -3.51 7.79 -23.24
CA GLU A 496 -3.35 8.92 -22.32
C GLU A 496 -2.61 8.49 -21.04
N GLU A 497 -2.05 7.27 -21.03
CA GLU A 497 -1.35 6.67 -19.89
C GLU A 497 -2.23 6.56 -18.63
N CYS A 498 -3.55 6.45 -18.80
CA CYS A 498 -4.45 6.07 -17.72
C CYS A 498 -4.48 4.55 -17.59
N PHE A 499 -4.34 4.05 -16.37
CA PHE A 499 -4.27 2.62 -16.09
C PHE A 499 -5.63 2.05 -15.64
N TYR A 500 -5.86 0.79 -15.98
CA TYR A 500 -7.07 0.05 -15.66
C TYR A 500 -6.74 -1.33 -15.10
N VAL A 501 -7.47 -1.74 -14.05
CA VAL A 501 -7.37 -3.09 -13.46
C VAL A 501 -8.56 -3.94 -13.90
N LEU A 502 -8.27 -5.02 -14.62
CA LEU A 502 -9.24 -5.98 -15.12
C LEU A 502 -9.53 -7.09 -14.10
N GLY A 503 -8.60 -7.40 -13.20
CA GLY A 503 -8.84 -8.36 -12.13
C GLY A 503 -7.61 -9.17 -11.76
N LYS A 504 -7.79 -10.10 -10.83
CA LYS A 504 -6.70 -10.91 -10.29
C LYS A 504 -6.39 -12.10 -11.20
N MET A 505 -5.10 -12.39 -11.39
CA MET A 505 -4.64 -13.62 -12.01
C MET A 505 -4.95 -14.83 -11.12
N LYS A 506 -5.48 -15.91 -11.72
CA LYS A 506 -5.79 -17.17 -11.04
C LYS A 506 -4.62 -18.14 -10.96
N SER A 507 -3.75 -18.14 -11.97
CA SER A 507 -2.54 -18.96 -12.05
C SER A 507 -1.48 -18.25 -12.88
N ARG A 508 -0.20 -18.35 -12.46
CA ARG A 508 0.97 -17.92 -13.25
C ARG A 508 1.52 -19.01 -14.16
N THR A 509 1.22 -20.27 -13.85
CA THR A 509 1.83 -21.43 -14.51
C THR A 509 0.92 -22.05 -15.56
N ASP A 510 -0.35 -21.64 -15.61
CA ASP A 510 -1.31 -22.09 -16.61
C ASP A 510 -1.21 -21.21 -17.86
N GLU A 511 -0.36 -21.64 -18.82
CA GLU A 511 -0.09 -20.86 -20.02
C GLU A 511 -1.34 -20.69 -20.91
N GLU A 512 -2.19 -21.71 -21.02
CA GLU A 512 -3.42 -21.65 -21.83
C GLU A 512 -4.38 -20.59 -21.27
N TYR A 513 -4.57 -20.56 -19.95
CA TYR A 513 -5.33 -19.51 -19.27
C TYR A 513 -4.76 -18.12 -19.54
N LEU A 514 -3.45 -17.95 -19.41
CA LEU A 514 -2.78 -16.67 -19.64
C LEU A 514 -2.94 -16.21 -21.10
N GLN A 515 -2.71 -17.10 -22.06
CA GLN A 515 -2.89 -16.81 -23.48
C GLN A 515 -4.34 -16.44 -23.78
N LYS A 516 -5.33 -17.15 -23.23
CA LYS A 516 -6.75 -16.86 -23.42
C LYS A 516 -7.13 -15.44 -22.95
N ILE A 517 -6.59 -14.98 -21.83
CA ILE A 517 -6.84 -13.62 -21.31
C ILE A 517 -6.13 -12.57 -22.16
N ILE A 518 -4.87 -12.78 -22.54
CA ILE A 518 -4.10 -11.80 -23.33
C ILE A 518 -4.72 -11.59 -24.72
N HIS A 519 -5.24 -12.66 -25.32
CA HIS A 519 -5.93 -12.59 -26.62
C HIS A 519 -7.39 -12.15 -26.50
N ALA A 520 -7.97 -12.13 -25.30
CA ALA A 520 -9.28 -11.54 -25.11
C ALA A 520 -9.18 -10.02 -25.36
N GLY A 521 -9.93 -9.52 -26.35
CA GLY A 521 -9.97 -8.08 -26.60
C GLY A 521 -10.49 -7.32 -25.37
N ILE A 522 -9.94 -6.12 -25.13
CA ILE A 522 -10.34 -5.25 -24.02
C ILE A 522 -11.86 -5.06 -24.01
N ASP A 523 -12.44 -4.73 -25.17
CA ASP A 523 -13.87 -4.49 -25.31
C ASP A 523 -14.71 -5.68 -24.86
N LYS A 524 -14.25 -6.91 -25.12
CA LYS A 524 -14.97 -8.13 -24.73
C LYS A 524 -14.98 -8.30 -23.21
N ILE A 525 -13.85 -8.06 -22.54
CA ILE A 525 -13.74 -8.18 -21.08
C ILE A 525 -14.50 -7.05 -20.38
N MET A 526 -14.40 -5.83 -20.89
CA MET A 526 -15.10 -4.67 -20.34
C MET A 526 -16.61 -4.80 -20.53
N TYR A 527 -17.07 -5.23 -21.72
CA TYR A 527 -18.49 -5.50 -21.98
C TYR A 527 -19.06 -6.57 -21.06
N GLN A 528 -18.32 -7.67 -20.82
CA GLN A 528 -18.75 -8.71 -19.90
C GLN A 528 -18.93 -8.14 -18.48
N LYS A 529 -17.95 -7.37 -17.97
CA LYS A 529 -18.08 -6.73 -16.66
C LYS A 529 -19.24 -5.75 -16.55
N GLU A 530 -19.48 -4.96 -17.59
CA GLU A 530 -20.60 -4.01 -17.63
C GLU A 530 -21.95 -4.72 -17.68
N ALA A 531 -22.08 -5.79 -18.47
CA ALA A 531 -23.29 -6.61 -18.56
C ALA A 531 -23.64 -7.28 -17.22
N PHE A 532 -22.65 -7.81 -16.48
CA PHE A 532 -22.86 -8.38 -15.14
C PHE A 532 -23.12 -7.32 -14.06
N SER A 533 -22.83 -6.04 -14.31
CA SER A 533 -23.05 -4.95 -13.35
C SER A 533 -24.45 -4.32 -13.43
N ASN A 534 -25.24 -4.65 -14.46
CA ASN A 534 -26.58 -4.11 -14.70
C ASN A 534 -27.72 -4.97 -14.12
N GLU A 535 -27.44 -6.14 -13.55
CA GLU A 535 -28.41 -6.95 -12.82
C GLU A 535 -28.12 -6.89 -11.30
N ASN A 536 -29.13 -6.53 -10.50
CA ASN A 536 -29.08 -6.57 -9.04
C ASN A 536 -29.07 -8.03 -8.56
N ILE A 537 -27.92 -8.69 -8.62
CA ILE A 537 -27.68 -10.00 -8.02
C ILE A 537 -26.30 -9.99 -7.35
N SER A 538 -26.26 -10.64 -6.18
CA SER A 538 -25.08 -11.03 -5.42
C SER A 538 -23.82 -11.20 -6.28
N THR A 539 -22.70 -10.66 -5.81
CA THR A 539 -21.37 -10.91 -6.37
C THR A 539 -21.01 -12.38 -6.19
N ASP A 540 -21.48 -13.24 -7.09
CA ASP A 540 -20.96 -14.56 -7.42
C ASP A 540 -21.71 -15.06 -8.67
N VAL A 541 -21.14 -14.84 -9.87
CA VAL A 541 -21.47 -15.64 -11.06
C VAL A 541 -20.20 -15.89 -11.89
N GLU A 542 -19.63 -17.07 -11.64
CA GLU A 542 -19.15 -18.07 -12.60
C GLU A 542 -18.67 -17.60 -13.98
N ILE A 543 -17.35 -17.48 -14.12
CA ILE A 543 -16.66 -18.11 -15.25
C ILE A 543 -16.40 -19.54 -14.78
N THR A 544 -17.05 -20.52 -15.42
CA THR A 544 -17.00 -21.95 -15.09
C THR A 544 -15.63 -22.37 -14.55
N LEU A 545 -15.60 -22.66 -13.25
CA LEU A 545 -14.50 -23.26 -12.51
C LEU A 545 -15.14 -24.37 -11.67
N ASP A 546 -14.89 -25.62 -12.03
CA ASP A 546 -15.26 -26.77 -11.21
C ASP A 546 -14.52 -26.68 -9.86
N TYR A 547 -15.26 -26.56 -8.77
CA TYR A 547 -14.77 -26.75 -7.41
C TYR A 547 -15.41 -28.01 -6.81
N PRO A 548 -14.66 -28.87 -6.10
CA PRO A 548 -15.24 -29.99 -5.39
C PRO A 548 -16.03 -29.49 -4.17
N THR A 549 -17.30 -29.85 -4.12
CA THR A 549 -18.19 -29.68 -2.97
C THR A 549 -17.68 -30.47 -1.77
N SER A 550 -17.54 -29.83 -0.60
CA SER A 550 -17.59 -30.51 0.69
C SER A 550 -18.93 -30.22 1.35
N GLU A 551 -19.54 -31.29 1.83
CA GLU A 551 -20.91 -31.38 2.34
C GLU A 551 -21.23 -30.39 3.46
N THR A 552 -22.53 -30.10 3.48
CA THR A 552 -23.31 -29.37 4.46
C THR A 552 -23.02 -29.76 5.91
N ASP A 553 -22.99 -28.77 6.80
CA ASP A 553 -23.84 -28.88 7.99
C ASP A 553 -24.35 -27.51 8.44
N SER A 554 -25.59 -27.55 8.92
CA SER A 554 -26.55 -26.45 8.96
C SER A 554 -26.62 -25.74 10.31
N SER A 555 -27.22 -24.54 10.29
CA SER A 555 -27.67 -23.70 11.41
C SER A 555 -26.66 -22.72 12.02
N THR A 556 -26.81 -21.42 11.71
CA THR A 556 -27.25 -20.37 12.64
C THR A 556 -27.21 -18.97 12.00
N SER A 557 -28.39 -18.35 11.97
CA SER A 557 -28.72 -16.90 11.95
C SER A 557 -27.74 -15.91 11.31
N GLU A 558 -28.18 -15.37 10.17
CA GLU A 558 -27.78 -14.09 9.60
C GLU A 558 -28.07 -12.94 10.58
N GLU A 559 -27.03 -12.36 11.18
CA GLU A 559 -26.98 -10.98 11.62
C GLU A 559 -25.51 -10.62 11.91
N ASN A 560 -25.07 -9.47 11.39
CA ASN A 560 -23.72 -8.88 11.44
C ASN A 560 -22.81 -9.12 10.22
N LEU A 561 -22.94 -8.25 9.21
CA LEU A 561 -21.87 -7.93 8.27
C LEU A 561 -22.04 -6.49 7.75
N ILE A 562 -21.54 -5.52 8.53
CA ILE A 562 -21.07 -4.20 8.06
C ILE A 562 -19.75 -3.91 8.75
#